data_AF-A0A926AEQ3-F1
#
_entry.id   AF-A0A926AEQ3-F1
#
_cell.length_a   1.000
_cell.length_b   1.000
_cell.length_c   1.000
_cell.angle_alpha   90.00
_cell.angle_beta   90.00
_cell.angle_gamma   90.00
#
_symmetry.space_group_name_H-M   'P 1'
#
loop_
_entity.id
_entity.type
_entity.pdbx_description
1 polymer ?
#
loop_
_entity_poly.entity_id
_entity_poly.type
_entity_poly.pdbx_seq_one_letter_code
_entity_poly.pdbx_strand_id
1 'polypeptide(L)'
;MKSDTTLDLAHKVAELTQLCAQFQARFGRYYALKPGSSADAWALYHQILNQQVDIALLLDPQALEQPHDAYDRWWERQDTLDLSVAKVMLQQVGHVIATCAYHEKEADDGAVHDTEWSYAVFRAESAIAGMLHPSARQVALAAASTAYGRYAG
;
A
#
# COMPACT_ATOMS: atom_id res chain seq x y z
N MET A 1 7.87 -9.59 8.23
CA MET A 1 6.39 -9.64 8.27
C MET A 1 5.92 -11.08 8.54
N LYS A 2 4.78 -11.29 9.24
CA LYS A 2 4.17 -12.62 9.46
C LYS A 2 3.27 -13.03 8.29
N SER A 3 3.02 -14.32 8.07
CA SER A 3 2.15 -14.80 6.98
C SER A 3 0.75 -14.19 6.98
N ASP A 4 0.10 -14.10 8.14
CA ASP A 4 -1.25 -13.52 8.25
C ASP A 4 -1.29 -12.05 7.78
N THR A 5 -0.30 -11.25 8.19
CA THR A 5 -0.15 -9.83 7.76
C THR A 5 0.05 -9.72 6.24
N THR A 6 0.71 -10.72 5.64
CA THR A 6 0.98 -10.75 4.21
C THR A 6 -0.30 -11.01 3.40
N LEU A 7 -1.17 -11.91 3.89
CA LEU A 7 -2.47 -12.17 3.28
C LEU A 7 -3.40 -10.97 3.39
N ASP A 8 -3.42 -10.31 4.55
CA ASP A 8 -4.19 -9.08 4.75
C ASP A 8 -3.73 -7.97 3.79
N LEU A 9 -2.41 -7.81 3.62
CA LEU A 9 -1.84 -6.86 2.66
C LEU A 9 -2.32 -7.15 1.23
N ALA A 10 -2.34 -8.43 0.82
CA ALA A 10 -2.81 -8.84 -0.49
C ALA A 10 -4.29 -8.51 -0.73
N HIS A 11 -5.15 -8.80 0.25
CA HIS A 11 -6.57 -8.43 0.19
C HIS A 11 -6.75 -6.92 0.06
N LYS A 12 -6.04 -6.13 0.88
CA LYS A 12 -6.15 -4.67 0.86
C LYS A 12 -5.69 -4.06 -0.47
N VAL A 13 -4.64 -4.58 -1.08
CA VAL A 13 -4.18 -4.11 -2.40
C VAL A 13 -5.13 -4.54 -3.53
N ALA A 14 -5.75 -5.71 -3.43
CA ALA A 14 -6.78 -6.13 -4.39
C ALA A 14 -8.01 -5.22 -4.35
N GLU A 15 -8.48 -4.85 -3.15
CA GLU A 15 -9.56 -3.89 -2.95
C GLU A 15 -9.22 -2.50 -3.53
N LEU A 16 -8.01 -2.00 -3.30
CA LEU A 16 -7.55 -0.74 -3.89
C LEU A 16 -7.59 -0.79 -5.43
N THR A 17 -7.14 -1.90 -6.00
CA THR A 17 -7.18 -2.13 -7.45
C THR A 17 -8.61 -2.08 -7.98
N GLN A 18 -9.56 -2.70 -7.27
CA GLN A 18 -10.97 -2.66 -7.61
C GLN A 18 -11.53 -1.24 -7.55
N LEU A 19 -11.25 -0.48 -6.48
CA LEU A 19 -11.71 0.91 -6.34
C LEU A 19 -11.19 1.80 -7.48
N CYS A 20 -9.91 1.65 -7.84
CA CYS A 20 -9.31 2.38 -8.95
C CYS A 20 -9.98 2.00 -10.29
N ALA A 21 -10.24 0.71 -10.53
CA ALA A 21 -10.94 0.25 -11.72
C ALA A 21 -12.37 0.80 -11.80
N GLN A 22 -13.10 0.82 -10.67
CA GLN A 22 -14.46 1.38 -10.59
C GLN A 22 -14.47 2.88 -10.89
N PHE A 23 -13.55 3.64 -10.30
CA PHE A 23 -13.44 5.09 -10.55
C PHE A 23 -13.18 5.36 -12.03
N GLN A 24 -12.20 4.68 -12.63
CA GLN A 24 -11.85 4.86 -14.05
C GLN A 24 -12.96 4.42 -14.99
N ALA A 25 -13.68 3.33 -14.68
CA ALA A 25 -14.81 2.87 -15.48
C ALA A 25 -15.97 3.87 -15.50
N ARG A 26 -16.20 4.60 -14.39
CA ARG A 26 -17.30 5.57 -14.26
C ARG A 26 -16.95 6.94 -14.80
N PHE A 27 -15.75 7.44 -14.51
CA PHE A 27 -15.39 8.84 -14.76
C PHE A 27 -14.31 9.02 -15.83
N GLY A 28 -13.62 7.95 -16.19
CA GLY A 28 -12.53 7.95 -17.16
C GLY A 28 -11.15 8.03 -16.51
N ARG A 29 -10.14 7.52 -17.22
CA ARG A 29 -8.75 7.43 -16.74
C ARG A 29 -8.11 8.78 -16.41
N TYR A 30 -8.45 9.83 -17.15
CA TYR A 30 -7.85 11.15 -17.02
C TYR A 30 -8.76 12.13 -16.28
N TYR A 31 -9.75 11.62 -15.54
CA TYR A 31 -10.65 12.46 -14.77
C TYR A 31 -9.90 13.13 -13.62
N ALA A 32 -9.95 14.47 -13.58
CA ALA A 32 -9.40 15.27 -12.51
C ALA A 32 -10.54 15.82 -11.65
N LEU A 33 -10.37 15.75 -10.32
CA LEU A 33 -11.37 16.24 -9.39
C LEU A 33 -11.32 17.77 -9.37
N LYS A 34 -12.47 18.40 -9.55
CA LYS A 34 -12.64 19.86 -9.51
C LYS A 34 -13.82 20.27 -8.64
N PRO A 35 -13.87 21.53 -8.15
CA PRO A 35 -15.06 22.07 -7.52
C PRO A 35 -16.29 21.87 -8.43
N GLY A 36 -17.34 21.26 -7.89
CA GLY A 36 -18.54 20.89 -8.65
C GLY A 36 -18.51 19.49 -9.31
N SER A 37 -17.47 18.68 -9.09
CA SER A 37 -17.52 17.24 -9.40
C SER A 37 -18.66 16.56 -8.63
N SER A 38 -19.19 15.46 -9.18
CA SER A 38 -20.29 14.74 -8.55
C SER A 38 -19.93 14.23 -7.16
N ALA A 39 -20.93 14.12 -6.29
CA ALA A 39 -20.75 13.54 -4.95
C ALA A 39 -20.18 12.11 -5.03
N ASP A 40 -20.60 11.33 -6.03
CA ASP A 40 -20.10 9.97 -6.26
C ASP A 40 -18.60 9.93 -6.59
N ALA A 41 -18.09 10.90 -7.36
CA ALA A 41 -16.67 10.99 -7.68
C ALA A 41 -15.84 11.29 -6.42
N TRP A 42 -16.29 12.23 -5.60
CA TRP A 42 -15.67 12.50 -4.30
C TRP A 42 -15.72 11.30 -3.37
N ALA A 43 -16.85 10.58 -3.31
CA ALA A 43 -17.00 9.40 -2.46
C ALA A 43 -16.02 8.29 -2.83
N LEU A 44 -15.91 7.93 -4.11
CA LEU A 44 -14.94 6.91 -4.56
C LEU A 44 -13.50 7.36 -4.36
N TYR A 45 -13.21 8.64 -4.58
CA TYR A 45 -11.88 9.19 -4.31
C TYR A 45 -11.48 9.04 -2.84
N HIS A 46 -12.37 9.37 -1.91
CA HIS A 46 -12.11 9.19 -0.49
C HIS A 46 -11.97 7.72 -0.09
N GLN A 47 -12.69 6.80 -0.72
CA GLN A 47 -12.49 5.36 -0.50
C GLN A 47 -11.11 4.90 -0.98
N ILE A 48 -10.67 5.35 -2.16
CA ILE A 48 -9.31 5.10 -2.66
C ILE A 48 -8.28 5.66 -1.69
N LEU A 49 -8.55 6.85 -1.15
CA LEU A 49 -7.68 7.41 -0.13
C LEU A 49 -7.65 6.52 1.10
N ASN A 50 -8.77 6.20 1.73
CA ASN A 50 -8.78 5.38 2.94
C ASN A 50 -8.11 4.02 2.75
N GLN A 51 -8.34 3.35 1.62
CA GLN A 51 -7.74 2.05 1.34
C GLN A 51 -6.20 2.10 1.28
N GLN A 52 -5.65 3.14 0.67
CA GLN A 52 -4.20 3.36 0.67
C GLN A 52 -3.63 3.61 2.09
N VAL A 53 -4.45 4.06 3.07
CA VAL A 53 -4.02 4.16 4.48
C VAL A 53 -3.98 2.77 5.11
N ASP A 54 -5.03 1.97 4.92
CA ASP A 54 -5.10 0.60 5.42
C ASP A 54 -3.91 -0.24 4.95
N ILE A 55 -3.51 -0.08 3.68
CA ILE A 55 -2.33 -0.74 3.12
C ILE A 55 -1.06 -0.26 3.83
N ALA A 56 -0.90 1.06 4.00
CA ALA A 56 0.27 1.62 4.65
C ALA A 56 0.43 1.11 6.09
N LEU A 57 -0.66 0.90 6.84
CA LEU A 57 -0.63 0.37 8.22
C LEU A 57 -0.14 -1.08 8.35
N LEU A 58 -0.09 -1.82 7.24
CA LEU A 58 0.38 -3.21 7.22
C LEU A 58 1.87 -3.34 6.85
N LEU A 59 2.52 -2.25 6.44
CA LEU A 59 3.92 -2.25 6.03
C LEU A 59 4.84 -2.00 7.24
N ASP A 60 6.12 -2.39 7.10
CA ASP A 60 7.13 -2.05 8.11
C ASP A 60 7.23 -0.51 8.27
N PRO A 61 7.20 0.01 9.51
CA PRO A 61 7.32 1.44 9.76
C PRO A 61 8.58 2.07 9.13
N GLN A 62 9.70 1.36 9.14
CA GLN A 62 10.95 1.82 8.52
C GLN A 62 10.80 1.95 7.00
N ALA A 63 9.99 1.10 6.37
CA ALA A 63 9.71 1.18 4.94
C ALA A 63 8.82 2.39 4.59
N LEU A 64 7.94 2.82 5.51
CA LEU A 64 7.15 4.04 5.37
C LEU A 64 7.98 5.31 5.55
N GLU A 65 8.99 5.28 6.42
CA GLU A 65 9.95 6.37 6.61
C GLU A 65 10.94 6.51 5.45
N GLN A 66 11.24 5.39 4.78
CA GLN A 66 12.15 5.32 3.64
C GLN A 66 11.42 4.75 2.40
N PRO A 67 10.40 5.46 1.89
CA PRO A 67 9.67 5.07 0.71
C PRO A 67 10.61 5.13 -0.50
N HIS A 68 10.56 4.11 -1.34
CA HIS A 68 11.40 4.04 -2.52
C HIS A 68 10.71 4.71 -3.72
N ASP A 69 11.27 5.83 -4.17
CA ASP A 69 10.77 6.65 -5.29
C ASP A 69 11.06 6.04 -6.68
N ALA A 70 10.79 4.76 -6.88
CA ALA A 70 10.99 4.10 -8.17
C ALA A 70 9.82 4.22 -9.15
N TYR A 71 8.65 4.67 -8.68
CA TYR A 71 7.43 4.64 -9.47
C TYR A 71 6.94 6.03 -9.85
N ASP A 72 6.14 6.03 -10.91
CA ASP A 72 5.49 7.23 -11.43
C ASP A 72 4.78 7.98 -10.30
N ARG A 73 5.22 9.23 -10.07
CA ARG A 73 4.65 10.16 -9.08
C ARG A 73 3.26 10.61 -9.50
N TRP A 74 2.30 9.71 -9.39
CA TRP A 74 0.93 9.92 -9.86
C TRP A 74 0.33 11.15 -9.18
N TRP A 75 0.66 11.39 -7.91
CA TRP A 75 0.23 12.53 -7.11
C TRP A 75 0.71 13.90 -7.63
N GLU A 76 1.76 13.95 -8.45
CA GLU A 76 2.21 15.20 -9.10
C GLU A 76 1.41 15.51 -10.36
N ARG A 77 0.75 14.51 -10.95
CA ARG A 77 0.15 14.59 -12.29
C ARG A 77 -1.36 14.38 -12.30
N GLN A 78 -1.89 13.64 -11.33
CA GLN A 78 -3.27 13.19 -11.26
C GLN A 78 -3.75 13.29 -9.82
N ASP A 79 -4.98 13.77 -9.63
CA ASP A 79 -5.59 13.84 -8.30
C ASP A 79 -5.92 12.46 -7.74
N THR A 80 -6.05 11.42 -8.58
CA THR A 80 -6.45 10.05 -8.17
C THR A 80 -5.42 9.01 -8.63
N LEU A 81 -5.22 7.97 -7.82
CA LEU A 81 -4.32 6.86 -8.12
C LEU A 81 -4.72 6.14 -9.42
N ASP A 82 -3.75 5.92 -10.32
CA ASP A 82 -3.97 5.16 -11.55
C ASP A 82 -4.07 3.66 -11.26
N LEU A 83 -4.98 2.97 -11.94
CA LEU A 83 -5.12 1.52 -11.91
C LEU A 83 -3.81 0.81 -12.27
N SER A 84 -2.98 1.40 -13.13
CA SER A 84 -1.67 0.85 -13.48
C SER A 84 -0.76 0.75 -12.25
N VAL A 85 -0.73 1.78 -11.40
CA VAL A 85 0.06 1.80 -10.16
C VAL A 85 -0.47 0.76 -9.17
N ALA A 86 -1.79 0.64 -9.02
CA ALA A 86 -2.39 -0.39 -8.16
C ALA A 86 -2.04 -1.82 -8.59
N LYS A 87 -1.94 -2.09 -9.89
CA LYS A 87 -1.51 -3.40 -10.41
C LYS A 87 -0.06 -3.70 -10.10
N VAL A 88 0.83 -2.71 -10.22
CA VAL A 88 2.25 -2.87 -9.88
C VAL A 88 2.40 -3.11 -8.37
N MET A 89 1.58 -2.44 -7.55
CA MET A 89 1.51 -2.72 -6.12
C MET A 89 1.13 -4.17 -5.82
N LEU A 90 0.14 -4.71 -6.53
CA LEU A 90 -0.24 -6.12 -6.38
C LEU A 90 0.89 -7.09 -6.74
N GLN A 91 1.71 -6.75 -7.74
CA GLN A 91 2.90 -7.54 -8.09
C GLN A 91 3.94 -7.53 -6.96
N GLN A 92 4.18 -6.36 -6.34
CA GLN A 92 5.09 -6.27 -5.20
C GLN A 92 4.59 -7.10 -4.01
N VAL A 93 3.28 -7.11 -3.73
CA VAL A 93 2.73 -7.99 -2.68
C VAL A 93 2.94 -9.47 -3.00
N GLY A 94 2.78 -9.86 -4.27
CA GLY A 94 3.10 -11.23 -4.71
C GLY A 94 4.55 -11.61 -4.42
N HIS A 95 5.49 -10.68 -4.60
CA HIS A 95 6.90 -10.89 -4.23
C HIS A 95 7.08 -11.07 -2.73
N VAL A 96 6.37 -10.29 -1.90
CA VAL A 96 6.44 -10.45 -0.44
C VAL A 96 5.88 -11.81 0.00
N ILE A 97 4.74 -12.25 -0.54
CA ILE A 97 4.17 -13.59 -0.27
C ILE A 97 5.16 -14.68 -0.62
N ALA A 98 5.71 -14.65 -1.83
CA ALA A 98 6.65 -15.66 -2.29
C ALA A 98 7.90 -15.72 -1.40
N THR A 99 8.40 -14.55 -0.99
CA THR A 99 9.55 -14.45 -0.09
C THR A 99 9.21 -15.02 1.29
N CYS A 100 8.09 -14.62 1.90
CA CYS A 100 7.63 -15.16 3.19
C CYS A 100 7.45 -16.68 3.16
N ALA A 101 6.77 -17.22 2.15
CA ALA A 101 6.52 -18.66 2.04
C ALA A 101 7.81 -19.48 1.83
N TYR A 102 8.77 -18.93 1.06
CA TYR A 102 10.07 -19.57 0.87
C TYR A 102 10.83 -19.69 2.20
N HIS A 103 10.83 -18.65 3.01
CA HIS A 103 11.56 -18.64 4.28
C HIS A 103 10.89 -19.41 5.41
N GLU A 104 9.56 -19.47 5.46
CA GLU A 104 8.87 -20.36 6.40
C GLU A 104 9.31 -21.82 6.21
N LYS A 105 9.47 -22.23 4.95
CA LYS A 105 9.99 -23.55 4.63
C LYS A 105 11.45 -23.75 5.05
N GLU A 106 12.32 -22.78 4.79
CA GLU A 106 13.74 -22.87 5.22
C GLU A 106 13.89 -22.90 6.75
N ALA A 107 13.01 -22.20 7.47
CA ALA A 107 12.95 -22.21 8.93
C ALA A 107 12.61 -23.61 9.47
N ASP A 108 11.60 -24.25 8.89
CA ASP A 108 11.19 -25.62 9.23
C ASP A 108 12.30 -26.64 8.93
N ASP A 109 13.10 -26.37 7.89
CA ASP A 109 14.25 -27.19 7.50
C ASP A 109 15.52 -26.93 8.34
N GLY A 110 15.46 -26.03 9.34
CA GLY A 110 16.53 -25.77 10.31
C GLY A 110 17.66 -24.87 9.79
N ALA A 111 17.45 -24.12 8.71
CA ALA A 111 18.42 -23.16 8.20
C ALA A 111 18.55 -21.93 9.12
N VAL A 112 19.78 -21.42 9.29
CA VAL A 112 20.03 -20.19 10.05
C VAL A 112 19.57 -18.99 9.24
N HIS A 113 18.72 -18.15 9.83
CA HIS A 113 18.19 -16.94 9.19
C HIS A 113 19.29 -15.95 8.82
N ASP A 114 19.37 -15.57 7.54
CA ASP A 114 20.27 -14.53 7.06
C ASP A 114 19.56 -13.16 6.98
N THR A 115 20.37 -12.11 7.15
CA THR A 115 20.02 -10.69 6.98
C THR A 115 19.46 -10.34 5.59
N GLU A 116 19.71 -11.17 4.58
CA GLU A 116 19.26 -10.97 3.20
C GLU A 116 17.73 -11.06 3.04
N TRP A 117 17.05 -11.92 3.82
CA TRP A 117 15.58 -12.02 3.84
C TRP A 117 14.92 -10.70 4.22
N SER A 118 15.38 -10.13 5.34
CA SER A 118 14.85 -8.89 5.89
C SER A 118 14.99 -7.76 4.87
N TYR A 119 16.02 -7.81 4.03
CA TYR A 119 16.25 -6.82 3.00
C TYR A 119 15.29 -6.96 1.80
N ALA A 120 15.03 -8.18 1.32
CA ALA A 120 14.14 -8.41 0.19
C ALA A 120 12.69 -8.00 0.49
N VAL A 121 12.18 -8.39 1.66
CA VAL A 121 10.85 -7.97 2.14
C VAL A 121 10.80 -6.46 2.33
N PHE A 122 11.78 -5.89 3.03
CA PHE A 122 11.86 -4.44 3.26
C PHE A 122 11.86 -3.65 1.94
N ARG A 123 12.61 -4.08 0.93
CA ARG A 123 12.64 -3.40 -0.37
C ARG A 123 11.30 -3.42 -1.08
N ALA A 124 10.59 -4.54 -1.05
CA ALA A 124 9.25 -4.64 -1.63
C ALA A 124 8.25 -3.76 -0.87
N GLU A 125 8.34 -3.71 0.46
CA GLU A 125 7.51 -2.83 1.28
C GLU A 125 7.83 -1.35 1.06
N SER A 126 9.10 -0.96 0.97
CA SER A 126 9.51 0.41 0.61
C SER A 126 9.03 0.80 -0.79
N ALA A 127 9.02 -0.15 -1.72
CA ALA A 127 8.50 0.04 -3.06
C ALA A 127 6.98 0.27 -3.04
N ILE A 128 6.24 -0.51 -2.25
CA ILE A 128 4.80 -0.30 -2.00
C ILE A 128 4.56 1.07 -1.36
N ALA A 129 5.34 1.42 -0.33
CA ALA A 129 5.25 2.70 0.35
C ALA A 129 5.44 3.88 -0.63
N GLY A 130 6.43 3.80 -1.53
CA GLY A 130 6.64 4.80 -2.58
C GLY A 130 5.46 4.94 -3.55
N MET A 131 4.80 3.83 -3.91
CA MET A 131 3.62 3.87 -4.78
C MET A 131 2.39 4.52 -4.12
N LEU A 132 2.27 4.44 -2.80
CA LEU A 132 1.15 5.03 -2.05
C LEU A 132 1.26 6.54 -1.87
N HIS A 133 2.46 7.10 -1.98
CA HIS A 133 2.88 8.26 -1.19
C HIS A 133 2.55 9.63 -1.82
N PRO A 134 1.73 10.48 -1.17
CA PRO A 134 2.34 11.69 -0.57
C PRO A 134 2.63 11.56 0.94
N SER A 135 3.90 11.29 1.23
CA SER A 135 4.53 10.90 2.50
C SER A 135 4.11 9.61 3.17
N ALA A 136 3.88 8.56 2.36
CA ALA A 136 3.50 7.18 2.66
C ALA A 136 2.27 7.16 3.55
N ARG A 137 1.16 7.53 2.91
CA ARG A 137 0.59 8.86 3.13
C ARG A 137 0.54 9.29 4.59
N GLN A 138 1.34 10.32 4.82
CA GLN A 138 1.88 10.90 6.04
C GLN A 138 2.19 9.96 7.20
N VAL A 139 2.97 8.92 6.86
CA VAL A 139 3.44 7.79 7.66
C VAL A 139 2.27 7.12 8.34
N ALA A 140 1.46 6.53 7.46
CA ALA A 140 0.14 5.99 7.70
C ALA A 140 -0.66 6.93 8.62
N LEU A 141 -0.75 8.18 8.16
CA LEU A 141 -1.20 9.38 8.88
C LEU A 141 -1.04 9.26 10.39
N ALA A 142 0.25 9.31 10.73
CA ALA A 142 0.89 9.26 12.03
C ALA A 142 0.55 7.99 12.82
N ALA A 143 0.77 6.84 12.19
CA ALA A 143 0.41 5.51 12.70
C ALA A 143 -1.03 5.53 13.26
N ALA A 144 -1.94 5.90 12.36
CA ALA A 144 -3.35 6.15 12.64
C ALA A 144 -3.55 7.00 13.90
N SER A 145 -2.80 8.11 13.96
CA SER A 145 -2.68 9.04 15.07
C SER A 145 -2.75 8.31 16.41
N THR A 146 -1.58 8.04 16.98
CA THR A 146 -1.41 7.44 18.32
C THR A 146 -1.62 5.92 18.37
N ALA A 147 -2.67 5.31 17.84
CA ALA A 147 -3.52 4.46 18.72
C ALA A 147 -4.22 5.37 19.74
N TYR A 148 -5.06 6.27 19.20
CA TYR A 148 -5.62 7.48 19.85
C TYR A 148 -6.19 7.12 21.21
N GLY A 149 -5.35 7.40 22.21
CA GLY A 149 -5.43 7.05 23.62
C GLY A 149 -5.07 5.60 23.94
N ARG A 150 -3.94 5.33 24.61
CA ARG A 150 -3.90 4.19 25.56
C ARG A 150 -5.14 4.34 26.47
N TYR A 151 -6.22 3.58 26.35
CA TYR A 151 -7.23 3.51 27.42
C TYR A 151 -7.87 4.82 27.94
N ALA A 152 -7.77 5.99 27.32
CA ALA A 152 -8.33 7.23 27.89
C ALA A 152 -8.01 7.45 29.41
N GLY A 153 -6.77 7.19 29.85
CA GLY A 153 -6.33 7.28 31.25
C GLY A 153 -5.04 8.07 31.43
#